data_AF-A0A6I4V762-F1
#
_entry.id   AF-A0A6I4V762-F1
#
_cell.length_a   1.000
_cell.length_b   1.000
_cell.length_c   1.000
_cell.angle_alpha   90.00
_cell.angle_beta   90.00
_cell.angle_gamma   90.00
#
_symmetry.space_group_name_H-M   'P 1'
#
loop_
_entity.id
_entity.type
_entity.pdbx_description
1 polymer ?
#
loop_
_entity_poly.entity_id
_entity_poly.type
_entity_poly.pdbx_seq_one_letter_code
_entity_poly.pdbx_strand_id
1 'polypeptide(L)' 'MPNMSFRDAADLHHALGSELLLPCHYDLFGCNRDNPAWSVDDMLTRYPGKRFHLLMPGERFIYLS' A
#
# COMPACT_ATOMS: atom_id res chain seq x y z
N MET A 1 -5.06 15.32 11.61
CA MET A 1 -3.67 14.99 11.23
C MET A 1 -3.73 14.31 9.87
N PRO A 2 -2.83 14.63 8.92
CA PRO A 2 -2.83 13.91 7.65
C PRO A 2 -2.40 12.45 7.90
N ASN A 3 -2.98 11.52 7.13
CA ASN A 3 -2.53 10.14 7.09
C ASN A 3 -1.20 10.06 6.30
N MET A 4 -0.43 8.99 6.50
CA MET A 4 0.71 8.65 5.65
C MET A 4 0.22 8.47 4.20
N SER A 5 0.89 9.09 3.23
CA SER A 5 0.54 8.91 1.82
C SER A 5 1.01 7.53 1.32
N PHE A 6 0.42 7.05 0.21
CA PHE A 6 0.87 5.78 -0.38
C PHE A 6 2.33 5.84 -0.85
N ARG A 7 2.84 7.02 -1.23
CA ARG A 7 4.23 7.21 -1.64
C ARG A 7 5.16 7.05 -0.44
N ASP A 8 4.83 7.69 0.68
CA ASP A 8 5.61 7.57 1.92
C ASP A 8 5.63 6.12 2.41
N ALA A 9 4.52 5.40 2.29
CA ALA A 9 4.43 3.99 2.67
C ALA A 9 5.30 3.10 1.76
N ALA A 10 5.30 3.35 0.45
CA ALA A 10 6.15 2.64 -0.51
C ALA A 10 7.65 2.91 -0.25
N ASP A 11 8.02 4.16 0.03
CA ASP A 11 9.39 4.55 0.36
C ASP A 11 9.87 3.86 1.62
N LEU A 12 9.03 3.83 2.65
CA LEU A 12 9.32 3.15 3.89
C LEU A 12 9.48 1.63 3.70
N HIS A 13 8.58 0.99 2.94
CA HIS A 13 8.68 -0.44 2.60
C HIS A 13 10.01 -0.76 1.89
N HIS A 14 10.40 0.07 0.92
CA HIS A 14 11.66 -0.08 0.23
C HIS A 14 12.85 0.09 1.17
N ALA A 15 12.87 1.16 1.96
CA ALA A 15 13.96 1.50 2.88
C ALA A 15 14.16 0.46 3.99
N LEU A 16 13.08 -0.09 4.53
CA LEU A 16 13.14 -1.17 5.53
C LEU A 16 13.56 -2.51 4.93
N GLY A 17 13.46 -2.67 3.61
CA GLY A 17 13.61 -3.96 2.95
C GLY A 17 12.55 -4.96 3.42
N SER A 18 11.37 -4.48 3.84
CA SER A 18 10.32 -5.38 4.30
C SER A 18 9.82 -6.26 3.15
N GLU A 19 9.33 -7.45 3.48
CA GLU A 19 9.01 -8.46 2.48
C GLU A 19 7.72 -8.16 1.74
N LEU A 20 6.72 -7.59 2.43
CA LEU A 20 5.39 -7.32 1.92
C LEU A 20 4.86 -5.96 2.40
N LEU A 21 4.26 -5.20 1.50
CA LEU A 21 3.47 -3.99 1.81
C LEU A 21 1.96 -4.28 1.71
N LEU A 22 1.22 -4.01 2.79
CA LEU A 22 -0.24 -4.06 2.83
C LEU A 22 -0.80 -2.65 3.03
N PRO A 23 -1.16 -1.93 1.96
CA PRO A 23 -1.75 -0.60 2.08
C PRO A 23 -3.22 -0.72 2.55
N CYS A 24 -3.58 0.12 3.52
CA CYS A 24 -4.86 0.08 4.23
C CYS A 24 -5.50 1.47 4.34
N HIS A 25 -6.73 1.51 4.87
CA HIS A 25 -7.47 2.73 5.21
C HIS A 25 -7.89 3.62 4.03
N TYR A 26 -7.91 3.10 2.81
CA TYR A 26 -8.57 3.79 1.68
C TYR A 26 -10.06 3.93 1.97
N ASP A 27 -10.60 5.12 1.74
CA ASP A 27 -12.01 5.49 1.86
C ASP A 27 -12.68 5.21 3.23
N LEU A 28 -11.92 4.84 4.25
CA LEU A 28 -12.42 4.62 5.60
C LEU A 28 -12.74 5.96 6.31
N PHE A 29 -12.02 7.03 5.94
CA PHE A 29 -12.20 8.37 6.48
C PHE A 29 -12.28 9.40 5.35
N GLY A 30 -12.98 10.50 5.58
CA GLY A 30 -13.15 11.56 4.56
C GLY A 30 -11.84 12.20 4.08
N CYS A 31 -10.75 12.07 4.84
CA CYS A 31 -9.41 12.55 4.48
C CYS A 31 -8.54 11.49 3.77
N ASN A 32 -9.05 10.30 3.48
CA ASN A 32 -8.33 9.18 2.90
C ASN A 32 -8.92 8.75 1.55
N ARG A 33 -9.14 9.73 0.66
CA ARG A 33 -9.88 9.54 -0.61
C ARG A 33 -8.96 9.34 -1.82
N ASP A 34 -7.69 9.07 -1.61
CA ASP A 34 -6.78 8.78 -2.71
C ASP A 34 -7.21 7.49 -3.40
N ASN A 35 -7.20 7.51 -4.74
CA ASN A 35 -7.53 6.34 -5.52
C ASN A 35 -6.47 5.24 -5.29
N PRO A 36 -6.83 4.06 -4.76
CA PRO A 36 -5.87 2.98 -4.50
C PRO A 36 -5.19 2.47 -5.79
N ALA A 37 -5.76 2.66 -6.97
CA ALA A 37 -5.09 2.32 -8.22
C ALA A 37 -3.76 3.09 -8.42
N TRP A 38 -3.64 4.29 -7.85
CA TRP A 38 -2.40 5.07 -7.91
C TRP A 38 -1.29 4.46 -7.07
N SER A 39 -1.59 3.76 -5.97
CA SER A 39 -0.56 3.08 -5.18
C SER A 39 -0.02 1.85 -5.91
N VAL A 40 -0.88 1.16 -6.67
CA VAL A 40 -0.48 0.06 -7.54
C VAL A 40 0.46 0.54 -8.63
N ASP A 41 0.07 1.59 -9.36
CA ASP A 41 0.89 2.19 -10.43
C ASP A 41 2.25 2.68 -9.90
N ASP A 42 2.25 3.36 -8.76
CA ASP A 42 3.45 3.87 -8.10
C ASP A 42 4.42 2.75 -7.69
N MET A 43 3.91 1.67 -7.09
CA MET A 43 4.71 0.50 -6.73
C MET A 43 5.32 -0.19 -7.95
N LEU A 44 4.53 -0.41 -8.99
CA LEU A 44 4.99 -1.04 -10.23
C LEU A 44 6.03 -0.18 -10.97
N THR A 45 5.93 1.14 -10.86
CA THR A 45 6.82 2.10 -11.52
C THR A 45 8.12 2.31 -10.74
N ARG A 46 8.05 2.63 -9.44
CA ARG A 46 9.22 3.03 -8.65
C ARG A 46 9.94 1.86 -8.02
N TYR A 47 9.22 0.79 -7.72
CA TYR A 47 9.75 -0.37 -7.00
C TYR A 47 9.36 -1.70 -7.68
N PRO A 48 9.72 -1.90 -8.97
CA PRO A 48 9.34 -3.08 -9.71
C PRO A 48 9.82 -4.36 -9.01
N GLY A 49 8.92 -5.33 -8.86
CA GLY A 49 9.19 -6.62 -8.22
C GLY A 49 9.12 -6.61 -6.68
N LYS A 50 8.93 -5.46 -6.03
CA LYS A 50 8.58 -5.42 -4.61
C LYS A 50 7.17 -5.96 -4.40
N ARG A 51 6.98 -6.74 -3.33
CA ARG A 51 5.71 -7.43 -3.07
C ARG A 51 4.77 -6.50 -2.32
N PHE A 52 3.55 -6.40 -2.81
CA PHE A 52 2.46 -5.72 -2.15
C PHE A 52 1.14 -6.44 -2.43
N HIS A 53 0.14 -6.23 -1.58
CA HIS A 53 -1.21 -6.76 -1.80
C HIS A 53 -2.26 -5.73 -1.40
N LEU A 54 -3.07 -5.29 -2.37
CA LEU A 54 -4.19 -4.39 -2.10
C LEU A 54 -5.40 -5.21 -1.65
N LEU A 55 -5.83 -5.01 -0.41
CA LEU A 55 -6.97 -5.70 0.16
C LEU A 55 -8.30 -5.08 -0.29
N MET A 56 -9.27 -5.92 -0.60
CA MET A 56 -10.68 -5.53 -0.72
C MET A 56 -11.39 -5.60 0.65
N PRO A 57 -12.42 -4.77 0.90
CA PRO A 57 -13.20 -4.86 2.14
C PRO A 57 -13.76 -6.27 2.37
N GLY A 58 -13.48 -6.83 3.56
CA GLY A 58 -13.91 -8.18 3.95
C GLY A 58 -12.99 -9.31 3.47
N GLU A 59 -11.93 -9.00 2.70
CA GLU A 59 -10.94 -9.99 2.27
C GLU A 59 -10.14 -10.51 3.46
N ARG A 60 -9.93 -11.84 3.48
CA ARG A 60 -8.99 -12.50 4.39
C ARG A 60 -7.73 -12.83 3.62
N PHE A 61 -6.60 -12.32 4.09
CA PHE A 61 -5.29 -12.57 3.51
C PHE A 61 -4.45 -13.48 4.41
N ILE A 62 -3.84 -14.50 3.81
CA ILE A 62 -2.90 -15.41 4.47
C ILE A 62 -1.58 -15.35 3.71
N TYR A 63 -0.51 -14.96 4.38
CA TYR A 63 0.83 -14.90 3.81
C TYR A 63 1.63 -16.15 4.17
N LEU A 64 2.17 -16.82 3.16
CA LEU A 64 3.07 -17.98 3.33
C LEU A 64 4.36 -17.65 2.59
N SER A 65 5.47 -17.60 3.34
CA SER A 65 6.82 -17.26 2.87
C SER A 65 7.62 -18.48 2.44
#